data_AF-F9UQV5-F1
#
_entry.id   AF-F9UQV5-F1
#
_cell.length_a   1.000
_cell.length_b   1.000
_cell.length_c   1.000
_cell.angle_alpha   90.00
_cell.angle_beta   90.00
_cell.angle_gamma   90.00
#
_symmetry.space_group_name_H-M   'P 1'
#
loop_
_entity.id
_entity.type
_entity.pdbx_description
1 polymer ?
#
loop_
_entity_poly.entity_id
_entity_poly.type
_entity_poly.pdbx_seq_one_letter_code
_entity_poly.pdbx_strand_id
1 'polypeptide(L)'
;MRYSDKVYLLTKLLDDDPDSLNHQVRYRSQVVPANVQQVNLTFAPNGTVYNATVIRVYGRYQADAIGLNGEYVEGDNDTVHEIQKVSQHDKRTAFYIIRNEVILHGE
;
A
#
# COMPACT_ATOMS: atom_id res chain seq x y z
N MET A 1 -2.65 -17.74 -13.12
CA MET A 1 -1.96 -16.98 -12.04
C MET A 1 -2.70 -17.27 -10.73
N ARG A 2 -2.04 -17.89 -9.75
CA ARG A 2 -2.63 -18.18 -8.44
C ARG A 2 -2.15 -17.06 -7.50
N TYR A 3 -3.08 -16.24 -7.02
CA TYR A 3 -2.79 -15.27 -5.95
C TYR A 3 -2.50 -16.07 -4.68
N SER A 4 -1.22 -16.18 -4.30
CA SER A 4 -0.78 -16.96 -3.13
C SER A 4 -1.00 -16.22 -1.83
N ASP A 5 -1.06 -14.89 -1.88
CA ASP A 5 -1.10 -14.02 -0.71
C ASP A 5 -2.49 -13.42 -0.51
N LYS A 6 -2.69 -12.85 0.67
CA LYS A 6 -3.85 -12.02 0.99
C LYS A 6 -3.34 -10.67 1.49
N VAL A 7 -4.11 -9.63 1.28
CA VAL A 7 -3.87 -8.30 1.84
C VAL A 7 -5.17 -7.70 2.34
N TYR A 8 -5.05 -6.76 3.25
CA TYR A 8 -6.15 -5.96 3.76
C TYR A 8 -6.14 -4.64 3.00
N LEU A 9 -7.15 -4.41 2.16
CA LEU A 9 -7.40 -3.11 1.56
C LEU A 9 -8.06 -2.23 2.62
N LEU A 10 -7.46 -1.08 2.93
CA LEU A 10 -7.92 -0.20 3.99
C LEU A 10 -8.45 1.09 3.37
N THR A 11 -9.70 1.41 3.65
CA THR A 11 -10.32 2.68 3.27
C THR A 11 -10.51 3.54 4.51
N LYS A 12 -9.99 4.77 4.50
CA LYS A 12 -10.15 5.71 5.60
C LYS A 12 -11.63 5.98 5.81
N LEU A 13 -12.07 5.85 7.06
CA LEU A 13 -13.39 6.29 7.44
C LEU A 13 -13.39 7.80 7.59
N LEU A 14 -14.53 8.43 7.29
CA LEU A 14 -14.74 9.82 7.62
C LEU A 14 -14.57 9.99 9.12
N ASP A 15 -13.81 11.00 9.49
CA ASP A 15 -13.58 11.33 10.87
C ASP A 15 -14.58 12.39 11.33
N ASP A 16 -15.23 12.12 12.45
CA ASP A 16 -16.22 13.00 13.05
C ASP A 16 -15.54 14.09 13.91
N ASP A 17 -14.26 13.93 14.28
CA ASP A 17 -13.50 14.91 15.10
C ASP A 17 -11.99 14.96 14.75
N PRO A 18 -11.62 15.59 13.61
CA PRO A 18 -10.24 15.62 13.10
C PRO A 18 -9.26 16.47 13.91
N ASP A 19 -9.76 17.36 14.79
CA ASP A 19 -8.93 18.26 15.57
C ASP A 19 -8.64 17.72 17.00
N SER A 20 -9.09 16.50 17.29
CA SER A 20 -8.85 15.86 18.59
C SER A 20 -7.37 15.58 18.84
N LEU A 21 -6.88 15.93 20.03
CA LEU A 21 -5.49 15.63 20.46
C LEU A 21 -5.18 14.13 20.51
N ASN A 22 -6.21 13.28 20.61
CA ASN A 22 -6.09 11.81 20.57
C ASN A 22 -6.60 11.22 19.25
N HIS A 23 -6.58 12.01 18.17
CA HIS A 23 -7.06 11.58 16.87
C HIS A 23 -6.33 10.29 16.42
N GLN A 24 -7.12 9.26 16.09
CA GLN A 24 -6.64 8.03 15.49
C GLN A 24 -7.41 7.79 14.20
N VAL A 25 -6.69 7.70 13.08
CA VAL A 25 -7.29 7.36 11.80
C VAL A 25 -7.94 5.98 11.91
N ARG A 26 -9.21 5.88 11.51
CA ARG A 26 -9.94 4.61 11.47
C ARG A 26 -10.05 4.13 10.04
N TYR A 27 -9.90 2.82 9.86
CA TYR A 27 -10.00 2.20 8.55
C TYR A 27 -11.12 1.17 8.53
N ARG A 28 -11.82 1.10 7.41
CA ARG A 28 -12.60 -0.08 7.03
C ARG A 28 -11.68 -1.02 6.26
N SER A 29 -11.58 -2.27 6.72
CA SER A 29 -10.75 -3.27 6.08
C SER A 29 -11.56 -4.20 5.16
N GLN A 30 -10.97 -4.58 4.02
CA GLN A 30 -11.48 -5.62 3.13
C GLN A 30 -10.34 -6.56 2.76
N VAL A 31 -10.47 -7.85 3.08
CA VAL A 31 -9.47 -8.87 2.71
C VAL A 31 -9.67 -9.30 1.27
N VAL A 32 -8.59 -9.27 0.48
CA VAL A 32 -8.59 -9.71 -0.91
C VAL A 32 -7.38 -10.59 -1.22
N PRO A 33 -7.52 -11.58 -2.13
CA PRO A 33 -6.36 -12.30 -2.65
C PRO A 33 -5.49 -11.36 -3.48
N ALA A 34 -4.18 -11.46 -3.29
CA ALA A 34 -3.20 -10.59 -3.93
C ALA A 34 -1.92 -11.34 -4.29
N ASN A 35 -1.13 -10.70 -5.16
CA ASN A 35 0.23 -11.09 -5.48
C ASN A 35 1.10 -9.94 -5.01
N VAL A 36 1.92 -10.22 -4.01
CA VAL A 36 2.84 -9.25 -3.41
C VAL A 36 4.22 -9.49 -3.99
N GLN A 37 4.86 -8.45 -4.50
CA GLN A 37 6.20 -8.54 -5.08
C GLN A 37 7.03 -7.32 -4.72
N GLN A 38 8.23 -7.54 -4.20
CA GLN A 38 9.23 -6.48 -4.06
C GLN A 38 9.93 -6.22 -5.40
N VAL A 39 10.07 -4.96 -5.78
CA VAL A 39 10.69 -4.51 -7.03
C VAL A 39 11.49 -3.23 -6.77
N ASN A 40 12.49 -2.99 -7.61
CA ASN A 40 13.19 -1.72 -7.63
C ASN A 40 12.53 -0.82 -8.68
N LEU A 41 12.03 0.35 -8.27
CA LEU A 41 11.42 1.35 -9.16
C LEU A 41 12.38 2.51 -9.33
N THR A 42 12.71 2.81 -10.58
CA THR A 42 13.40 4.06 -10.92
C THR A 42 12.35 5.12 -11.23
N PHE A 43 12.35 6.22 -10.47
CA PHE A 43 11.57 7.39 -10.84
C PHE A 43 12.46 8.36 -11.64
N ALA A 44 12.03 8.71 -12.86
CA ALA A 44 12.66 9.77 -13.63
C ALA A 44 12.32 11.13 -13.00
N PRO A 45 13.19 12.16 -13.08
CA PRO A 45 14.38 12.27 -13.93
C PRO A 45 15.74 12.07 -13.23
N ASN A 46 15.80 11.95 -11.90
CA ASN A 46 17.05 11.88 -11.14
C ASN A 46 17.71 10.48 -11.11
N GLY A 47 17.03 9.45 -11.61
CA GLY A 47 17.56 8.09 -11.65
C GLY A 47 17.56 7.40 -10.29
N THR A 48 16.95 8.00 -9.25
CA THR A 48 16.87 7.40 -7.93
C THR A 48 16.06 6.10 -8.00
N VAL A 49 16.66 5.04 -7.45
CA VAL A 49 16.05 3.71 -7.36
C VAL A 49 15.44 3.54 -5.98
N TYR A 50 14.16 3.20 -5.96
CA TYR A 50 13.38 3.00 -4.76
C TYR A 50 13.05 1.52 -4.62
N ASN A 51 13.21 0.97 -3.42
CA ASN A 51 12.64 -0.34 -3.13
C ASN A 51 11.13 -0.17 -2.91
N ALA A 52 10.34 -0.83 -3.75
CA ALA A 52 8.89 -0.76 -3.68
C ALA A 52 8.27 -2.15 -3.57
N THR A 53 7.20 -2.24 -2.81
CA THR A 53 6.31 -3.39 -2.79
C THR A 53 5.14 -3.12 -3.72
N VAL A 54 4.97 -3.95 -4.74
CA VAL A 54 3.85 -3.90 -5.68
C VAL A 54 2.86 -5.00 -5.30
N ILE A 55 1.62 -4.59 -5.07
CA ILE A 55 0.53 -5.46 -4.65
C ILE A 55 -0.50 -5.48 -5.77
N ARG A 56 -0.65 -6.62 -6.42
CA ARG A 56 -1.56 -6.80 -7.55
C ARG A 56 -2.78 -7.58 -7.10
N VAL A 57 -3.97 -7.01 -7.30
CA VAL A 57 -5.26 -7.63 -6.96
C VAL A 57 -6.10 -7.80 -8.24
N TYR A 58 -6.84 -8.91 -8.33
CA TYR A 58 -7.76 -9.12 -9.46
C TYR A 58 -9.06 -8.37 -9.23
N GLY A 59 -9.45 -7.52 -10.17
CA GLY A 59 -10.60 -6.63 -10.05
C GLY A 59 -10.18 -5.17 -9.93
N ARG A 60 -11.18 -4.28 -9.90
CA ARG A 60 -10.99 -2.85 -9.67
C ARG A 60 -11.26 -2.56 -8.20
N TYR A 61 -10.23 -2.12 -7.50
CA TYR A 61 -10.31 -1.74 -6.10
C TYR A 61 -9.81 -0.32 -5.88
N GLN A 62 -10.30 0.26 -4.78
CA GLN A 62 -9.77 1.48 -4.20
C GLN A 62 -9.39 1.17 -2.76
N ALA A 63 -8.29 1.76 -2.31
CA ALA A 63 -7.79 1.68 -0.96
C ALA A 63 -6.92 2.92 -0.73
N ASP A 64 -6.94 3.42 0.50
CA ASP A 64 -6.07 4.52 0.95
C ASP A 64 -4.78 3.98 1.55
N ALA A 65 -4.84 2.78 2.13
CA ALA A 65 -3.71 2.07 2.68
C ALA A 65 -3.83 0.55 2.52
N ILE A 66 -2.75 -0.17 2.79
CA ILE A 66 -2.70 -1.63 2.74
C ILE A 66 -2.17 -2.18 4.07
N GLY A 67 -2.85 -3.19 4.61
CA GLY A 67 -2.29 -4.09 5.62
C GLY A 67 -1.74 -5.37 4.96
N LEU A 68 -0.49 -5.73 5.26
CA LEU A 68 0.10 -6.98 4.79
C LEU A 68 -0.31 -8.15 5.69
N ASN A 69 -0.61 -9.31 5.09
CA ASN A 69 -1.03 -10.48 5.85
C ASN A 69 0.12 -11.01 6.73
N GLY A 70 -0.15 -11.16 8.03
CA GLY A 70 0.83 -11.54 9.04
C GLY A 70 1.53 -10.36 9.73
N GLU A 71 1.39 -9.13 9.22
CA GLU A 71 1.91 -7.90 9.83
C GLU A 71 0.78 -7.00 10.33
N TYR A 72 -0.34 -6.94 9.61
CA TYR A 72 -1.46 -6.06 9.92
C TYR A 72 -2.19 -6.46 11.21
N VAL A 73 -2.35 -5.49 12.11
CA VAL A 73 -3.15 -5.59 13.33
C VAL A 73 -4.28 -4.56 13.25
N GLU A 74 -5.53 -5.02 13.35
CA GLU A 74 -6.69 -4.14 13.29
C GLU A 74 -6.68 -3.15 14.47
N GLY A 75 -6.85 -1.86 14.15
CA GLY A 75 -6.79 -0.78 15.14
C GLY A 75 -5.38 -0.27 15.46
N ASP A 76 -4.34 -0.94 14.96
CA ASP A 76 -2.96 -0.49 15.07
C ASP A 76 -2.50 0.14 13.75
N ASN A 77 -2.47 1.47 13.73
CA ASN A 77 -2.10 2.25 12.55
C ASN A 77 -0.61 2.15 12.20
N ASP A 78 0.25 1.66 13.10
CA ASP A 78 1.68 1.49 12.83
C ASP A 78 1.94 0.29 11.90
N THR A 79 0.98 -0.63 11.80
CA THR A 79 1.02 -1.80 10.90
C THR A 79 0.43 -1.52 9.51
N VAL A 80 0.01 -0.27 9.26
CA VAL A 80 -0.62 0.16 8.02
C VAL A 80 0.42 0.76 7.07
N HIS A 81 0.35 0.36 5.80
CA HIS A 81 1.22 0.92 4.76
C HIS A 81 0.46 1.87 3.85
N GLU A 82 0.90 3.12 3.81
CA GLU A 82 0.36 4.11 2.88
C GLU A 82 0.65 3.74 1.42
N ILE A 83 -0.34 3.95 0.55
CA ILE A 83 -0.23 3.73 -0.88
C ILE A 83 0.28 5.01 -1.55
N GLN A 84 1.42 4.94 -2.23
CA GLN A 84 1.97 6.10 -2.95
C GLN A 84 1.45 6.20 -4.39
N LYS A 85 1.09 5.07 -5.00
CA LYS A 85 0.53 5.07 -6.35
C LYS A 85 -0.46 3.93 -6.55
N VAL A 86 -1.48 4.20 -7.35
CA VAL A 86 -2.43 3.21 -7.84
C VAL A 86 -2.36 3.16 -9.37
N SER A 87 -2.22 1.97 -9.93
CA SER A 87 -2.40 1.73 -11.37
C SER A 87 -3.56 0.78 -11.58
N GLN A 88 -4.51 1.18 -12.40
CA GLN A 88 -5.65 0.35 -12.77
C GLN A 88 -5.51 -0.07 -14.23
N HIS A 89 -5.67 -1.37 -14.47
CA HIS A 89 -5.77 -1.98 -15.79
C HIS A 89 -7.07 -2.80 -15.84
N ASP A 90 -7.62 -3.06 -17.02
CA ASP A 90 -8.98 -3.60 -17.27
C ASP A 90 -9.58 -4.56 -16.23
N LYS A 91 -8.78 -5.45 -15.63
CA LYS A 91 -9.22 -6.43 -14.59
C LYS A 91 -8.27 -6.53 -13.40
N ARG A 92 -7.43 -5.52 -13.15
CA ARG A 92 -6.41 -5.55 -12.10
C ARG A 92 -6.14 -4.16 -11.54
N THR A 93 -6.03 -4.08 -10.23
CA THR A 93 -5.46 -2.92 -9.55
C THR A 93 -4.07 -3.29 -9.03
N ALA A 94 -3.11 -2.41 -9.23
CA ALA A 94 -1.78 -2.49 -8.66
C ALA A 94 -1.59 -1.31 -7.70
N PHE A 95 -1.29 -1.64 -6.44
CA PHE A 95 -0.93 -0.70 -5.40
C PHE A 95 0.59 -0.71 -5.23
N TYR A 96 1.17 0.46 -5.07
CA TYR A 96 2.61 0.65 -4.92
C TYR A 96 2.88 1.24 -3.54
N ILE A 97 3.66 0.52 -2.75
CA ILE A 97 4.15 0.93 -1.44
C ILE A 97 5.65 1.16 -1.55
N ILE A 98 6.13 2.37 -1.33
CA ILE A 98 7.55 2.70 -1.33
C ILE A 98 8.08 2.49 0.09
N ARG A 99 9.09 1.63 0.25
CA ARG A 99 9.86 1.53 1.49
C ARG A 99 11.09 2.46 1.33
N ASN A 100 11.42 3.21 2.39
CA ASN A 100 12.38 4.33 2.39
C ASN A 100 13.53 4.25 1.36
N GLU A 101 13.83 5.40 0.75
CA GLU A 101 14.93 5.63 -0.20
C GLU A 101 16.29 5.12 0.29
N VAL A 102 16.93 4.19 -0.43
CA VAL A 102 18.40 4.11 -0.51
C VAL A 102 18.83 3.44 -1.83
N ILE A 103 19.55 4.18 -2.68
CA ILE A 103 20.98 4.01 -3.03
C ILE A 103 21.32 5.15 -4.00
N LEU A 104 22.16 6.09 -3.54
CA LEU A 104 22.90 6.98 -4.42
C LEU A 104 24.11 6.20 -4.95
N HIS A 105 24.22 6.04 -6.26
CA HIS A 105 25.54 5.87 -6.89
C HIS A 105 26.00 7.26 -7.31
N GLY A 106 26.73 7.94 -6.41
CA GLY A 106 27.62 9.01 -6.81
C GLY A 106 28.95 8.39 -7.21
N GLU A 107 29.33 8.55 -8.47
CA GLU A 107 30.75 8.54 -8.89
C GLU A 107 31.46 9.79 -8.35
#